data_AF-A0A392QC91-F1
#
_entry.id   AF-A0A392QC91-F1
#
_cell.length_a   1.000
_cell.length_b   1.000
_cell.length_c   1.000
_cell.angle_alpha   90.00
_cell.angle_beta   90.00
_cell.angle_gamma   90.00
#
_symmetry.space_group_name_H-M   'P 1'
#
loop_
_entity.id
_entity.type
_entity.pdbx_description
1 polymer ?
#
loop_
_entity_poly.entity_id
_entity_poly.type
_entity_poly.pdbx_seq_one_letter_code
_entity_poly.pdbx_strand_id
1 'polypeptide(L)'
;MWLPPKALLFPFENRSEIAHAWARYNNLQVPNPIPCGDNCGVSINWHVNTDDKKGWTARITIFNWGETNFADWFAAVQMDKGAIGFKEMYSFNGSLLERLNSTIFMQGKKGLNFLVAEANGSNPRRDPRVPGKQQS
;
A
#
# COMPACT_ATOMS: atom_id res chain seq x y z
N MET A 1 9.96 12.54 8.50
CA MET A 1 8.66 11.99 8.03
C MET A 1 7.56 13.02 8.31
N TRP A 2 6.89 13.55 7.28
CA TRP A 2 5.88 14.64 7.41
C TRP A 2 4.44 14.16 7.59
N LEU A 3 4.23 12.84 7.60
CA LEU A 3 2.95 12.22 7.88
C LEU A 3 3.11 11.18 8.99
N PRO A 4 2.18 11.07 9.93
CA PRO A 4 2.18 9.95 10.86
C PRO A 4 1.86 8.65 10.10
N PRO A 5 2.33 7.47 10.56
CA PRO A 5 2.09 6.20 9.88
C PRO A 5 0.60 5.91 9.62
N LYS A 6 -0.28 6.33 10.54
CA LYS A 6 -1.73 6.17 10.39
C LYS A 6 -2.32 6.89 9.18
N ALA A 7 -1.69 7.96 8.69
CA ALA A 7 -2.21 8.74 7.56
C ALA A 7 -2.29 7.91 6.26
N LEU A 8 -1.50 6.84 6.15
CA LEU A 8 -1.55 5.90 5.02
C LEU A 8 -2.88 5.13 4.95
N LEU A 9 -3.66 5.12 6.04
CA LEU A 9 -4.96 4.45 6.16
C LEU A 9 -6.14 5.42 6.04
N PHE A 10 -5.88 6.67 5.62
CA PHE A 10 -6.93 7.66 5.35
C PHE A 10 -6.98 7.99 3.85
N PRO A 11 -8.17 8.38 3.35
CA PRO A 11 -8.32 8.95 2.01
C PRO A 11 -7.33 10.10 1.79
N PHE A 12 -6.85 10.24 0.56
CA PHE A 12 -5.81 11.19 0.23
C PHE A 12 -6.21 12.63 0.62
N GLU A 13 -7.46 13.00 0.39
CA GLU A 13 -8.04 14.32 0.64
C GLU A 13 -7.87 14.76 2.10
N ASN A 14 -7.85 13.80 3.03
CA ASN A 14 -7.74 14.05 4.46
C ASN A 14 -6.27 14.10 4.94
N ARG A 15 -5.29 13.70 4.11
CA ARG A 15 -3.89 13.58 4.54
C ARG A 15 -3.22 14.93 4.72
N SER A 16 -3.61 15.97 3.98
CA SER A 16 -3.05 17.32 4.10
C SER A 16 -3.28 17.91 5.48
N GLU A 17 -4.50 17.81 6.01
CA GLU A 17 -4.82 18.29 7.36
C GLU A 17 -4.03 17.52 8.43
N ILE A 18 -3.93 16.19 8.27
CA ILE A 18 -3.14 15.34 9.15
C ILE A 18 -1.66 15.73 9.12
N ALA A 19 -1.10 16.03 7.93
CA ALA A 19 0.28 16.48 7.76
C ALA A 19 0.54 17.80 8.51
N HIS A 20 -0.34 18.79 8.35
CA HIS A 20 -0.21 20.07 9.05
C HIS A 20 -0.33 19.94 10.57
N ALA A 21 -1.26 19.12 11.06
CA ALA A 21 -1.38 18.84 12.48
C ALA A 21 -0.11 18.14 13.02
N TRP A 22 0.42 17.16 12.28
CA TRP A 22 1.65 16.45 12.63
C TRP A 22 2.87 17.35 12.63
N ALA A 23 3.01 18.23 11.64
CA ALA A 23 4.10 19.19 11.56
C ALA A 23 4.08 20.17 12.74
N ARG A 24 2.90 20.71 13.10
CA ARG A 24 2.74 21.58 14.28
C ARG A 24 3.11 20.86 15.57
N TYR A 25 2.65 19.63 15.75
CA TYR A 25 2.93 18.85 16.96
C TYR A 25 4.43 18.53 17.12
N ASN A 26 5.12 18.26 16.01
CA ASN A 26 6.55 17.89 16.02
C ASN A 26 7.50 19.08 15.75
N ASN A 27 7.00 20.32 15.74
CA ASN A 27 7.76 21.51 15.38
C ASN A 27 8.53 21.38 14.04
N LEU A 28 7.89 20.78 13.04
CA LEU A 28 8.44 20.66 11.69
C LEU A 28 7.97 21.82 10.82
N GLN A 29 8.85 22.31 9.94
CA GLN A 29 8.46 23.30 8.95
C GLN A 29 7.57 22.69 7.87
N VAL A 30 6.54 23.44 7.48
CA VAL A 30 5.67 23.10 6.36
C VAL A 30 6.30 23.65 5.07
N PRO A 31 6.49 22.83 4.03
CA PRO A 31 7.08 23.26 2.76
C PRO A 31 6.21 24.29 2.04
N ASN A 32 6.87 25.16 1.28
CA ASN A 32 6.23 26.06 0.34
C ASN A 32 6.99 26.04 -1.00
N PRO A 33 6.43 25.50 -2.09
CA PRO A 33 5.06 24.97 -2.20
C PRO A 33 4.88 23.65 -1.44
N ILE A 34 3.64 23.35 -1.05
CA ILE A 34 3.29 22.04 -0.47
C ILE A 34 3.53 20.92 -1.50
N PRO A 35 3.97 19.72 -1.06
CA PRO A 35 4.09 18.58 -1.96
C PRO A 35 2.77 18.27 -2.64
N CYS A 36 2.82 17.94 -3.93
CA CYS A 36 1.64 17.48 -4.65
C CYS A 36 1.13 16.18 -4.03
N GLY A 37 -0.18 16.06 -4.03
CA GLY A 37 -0.86 14.85 -3.65
C GLY A 37 -0.58 13.68 -4.58
N ASP A 38 -0.48 12.49 -3.99
CA ASP A 38 -0.63 11.26 -4.77
C ASP A 38 -2.12 10.91 -4.82
N ASN A 39 -2.79 11.24 -5.93
CA ASN A 39 -4.19 10.87 -6.16
C ASN A 39 -4.32 9.46 -6.78
N CYS A 40 -3.34 8.58 -6.52
CA CYS A 40 -3.42 7.20 -6.97
C CYS A 40 -4.59 6.49 -6.29
N GLY A 41 -5.48 5.93 -7.12
CA GLY A 41 -6.59 5.09 -6.66
C GLY A 41 -6.14 3.76 -6.03
N VAL A 42 -4.86 3.41 -6.09
CA VAL A 42 -4.31 2.21 -5.47
C VAL A 42 -3.05 2.57 -4.68
N SER A 43 -2.93 2.04 -3.47
CA SER A 43 -1.70 2.18 -2.66
C SER A 43 -1.22 0.82 -2.17
N ILE A 44 0.08 0.60 -2.15
CA ILE A 44 0.71 -0.62 -1.64
C ILE A 44 1.49 -0.29 -0.37
N ASN A 45 1.12 -0.92 0.74
CA ASN A 45 1.92 -0.89 1.96
C ASN A 45 2.78 -2.14 2.02
N TRP A 46 4.08 -1.93 2.25
CA TRP A 46 5.07 -2.98 2.41
C TRP A 46 5.69 -2.89 3.80
N HIS A 47 5.52 -3.94 4.60
CA HIS A 47 6.05 -3.99 5.95
C HIS A 47 7.02 -5.16 6.09
N VAL A 48 8.32 -4.87 6.24
CA VAL A 48 9.31 -5.92 6.49
C VAL A 48 9.15 -6.42 7.93
N ASN A 49 8.88 -7.71 8.08
CA ASN A 49 8.65 -8.37 9.36
C ASN A 49 9.96 -8.92 9.95
N THR A 50 10.80 -9.53 9.13
CA THR A 50 12.12 -10.03 9.51
C THR A 50 13.13 -9.73 8.41
N ASP A 51 14.37 -9.49 8.79
CA ASP A 51 15.50 -9.36 7.89
C ASP A 51 16.75 -9.88 8.59
N ASP A 52 17.19 -11.08 8.23
CA ASP A 52 18.37 -11.72 8.81
C ASP A 52 19.17 -12.50 7.75
N LYS A 53 20.26 -13.15 8.17
CA LYS A 53 21.18 -13.87 7.27
C LYS A 53 20.52 -15.00 6.49
N LYS A 54 19.37 -15.52 6.93
CA LYS A 54 18.59 -16.59 6.28
C LYS A 54 17.58 -16.05 5.27
N GLY A 55 17.39 -14.74 5.22
CA GLY A 55 16.46 -14.04 4.32
C GLY A 55 15.57 -13.07 5.07
N TRP A 56 14.56 -12.57 4.35
CA TRP A 56 13.60 -11.62 4.88
C TRP A 56 12.16 -12.11 4.68
N THR A 57 11.25 -11.58 5.49
CA THR A 57 9.81 -11.72 5.32
C THR A 57 9.18 -10.34 5.31
N ALA A 58 8.15 -10.15 4.49
CA ALA A 58 7.36 -8.94 4.51
C ALA A 58 5.87 -9.24 4.38
N ARG A 59 5.07 -8.38 4.96
CA ARG A 59 3.64 -8.31 4.78
C ARG A 59 3.32 -7.23 3.76
N ILE A 60 2.51 -7.58 2.77
CA ILE A 60 2.11 -6.66 1.70
C ILE A 60 0.60 -6.45 1.81
N THR A 61 0.17 -5.19 1.83
CA THR A 61 -1.25 -4.83 1.75
C THR A 61 -1.48 -3.92 0.56
N ILE A 62 -2.40 -4.31 -0.31
CA ILE A 62 -2.83 -3.51 -1.45
C ILE A 62 -4.19 -2.92 -1.10
N PHE A 63 -4.32 -1.61 -1.29
CA PHE A 63 -5.54 -0.85 -1.03
C PHE A 63 -6.07 -0.26 -2.33
N ASN A 64 -7.39 -0.29 -2.50
CA ASN A 64 -8.10 0.42 -3.55
C ASN A 64 -8.94 1.54 -2.92
N TRP A 65 -8.53 2.76 -3.23
CA TRP A 65 -9.15 4.02 -2.87
C TRP A 65 -10.09 4.53 -3.97
N GLY A 66 -10.19 3.81 -5.10
CA GLY A 66 -11.10 4.13 -6.18
C GLY A 66 -12.52 3.60 -5.94
N GLU A 67 -13.46 4.17 -6.67
CA GLU A 67 -14.88 3.81 -6.61
C GLU A 67 -15.22 2.57 -7.46
N THR A 68 -14.24 2.00 -8.16
CA THR A 68 -14.40 0.84 -9.04
C THR A 68 -13.70 -0.39 -8.50
N ASN A 69 -14.34 -1.56 -8.65
CA ASN A 69 -13.73 -2.84 -8.32
C ASN A 69 -12.70 -3.23 -9.38
N PHE A 70 -11.53 -3.72 -8.96
CA PHE A 70 -10.58 -4.38 -9.86
C PHE A 70 -10.76 -5.91 -9.77
N ALA A 71 -11.38 -6.50 -10.79
CA ALA A 71 -11.66 -7.93 -10.83
C ALA A 71 -10.39 -8.79 -11.00
N ASP A 72 -9.43 -8.31 -11.82
CA ASP A 72 -8.19 -8.99 -12.15
C ASP A 72 -7.02 -8.02 -12.00
N TRP A 73 -6.57 -7.84 -10.75
CA TRP A 73 -5.39 -7.03 -10.47
C TRP A 73 -4.13 -7.89 -10.50
N PHE A 74 -3.04 -7.27 -10.92
CA PHE A 74 -1.69 -7.75 -10.69
C PHE A 74 -0.83 -6.60 -10.17
N ALA A 75 0.26 -6.94 -9.51
CA ALA A 75 1.27 -5.99 -9.08
C ALA A 75 2.65 -6.58 -9.36
N ALA A 76 3.56 -5.75 -9.84
CA ALA A 76 4.93 -6.12 -10.14
C ALA A 76 5.85 -5.27 -9.27
N VAL A 77 6.63 -5.92 -8.42
CA VAL A 77 7.62 -5.24 -7.56
C VAL A 77 9.00 -5.64 -8.05
N GLN A 78 9.63 -4.74 -8.80
CA GLN A 78 11.01 -4.90 -9.18
C GLN A 78 11.89 -4.59 -7.98
N MET A 79 12.69 -5.56 -7.56
CA MET A 79 13.72 -5.36 -6.54
C MET A 79 15.04 -5.74 -7.19
N ASP A 80 16.13 -5.08 -6.80
CA ASP A 80 17.46 -5.47 -7.27
C ASP A 80 17.85 -6.83 -6.64
N LYS A 81 18.71 -6.84 -5.63
CA LYS A 81 19.11 -8.10 -4.98
C LYS A 81 18.04 -8.69 -4.06
N GLY A 82 17.04 -7.90 -3.68
CA GLY A 82 16.05 -8.26 -2.65
C GLY A 82 15.11 -9.39 -3.05
N ALA A 83 14.86 -9.58 -4.34
CA ALA A 83 13.95 -10.63 -4.84
C ALA A 83 14.68 -11.93 -5.19
N ILE A 84 16.01 -11.94 -5.22
CA ILE A 84 16.79 -13.15 -5.53
C ILE A 84 16.58 -14.17 -4.41
N GLY A 85 16.22 -15.40 -4.79
CA GLY A 85 15.89 -16.43 -3.82
C GLY A 85 14.49 -16.28 -3.20
N PHE A 86 13.60 -15.51 -3.84
CA PHE A 86 12.17 -15.47 -3.50
C PHE A 86 11.62 -16.89 -3.36
N LYS A 87 11.03 -17.18 -2.20
CA LYS A 87 10.54 -18.52 -1.88
C LYS A 87 9.06 -18.68 -2.21
N GLU A 88 8.23 -17.86 -1.60
CA GLU A 88 6.79 -18.02 -1.67
C GLU A 88 6.05 -16.74 -1.25
N MET A 89 4.77 -16.69 -1.61
CA MET A 89 3.79 -15.72 -1.14
C MET A 89 2.49 -16.47 -0.82
N TYR A 90 1.87 -16.13 0.31
CA TYR A 90 0.85 -17.02 0.90
C TYR A 90 -0.57 -16.68 0.50
N SER A 91 -0.98 -15.41 0.60
CA SER A 91 -2.37 -15.01 0.32
C SER A 91 -2.61 -14.68 -1.16
N PHE A 92 -1.53 -14.38 -1.89
CA PHE A 92 -1.55 -14.10 -3.33
C PHE A 92 -0.82 -15.20 -4.09
N ASN A 93 -1.04 -15.26 -5.40
CA ASN A 93 -0.15 -15.99 -6.29
C ASN A 93 1.07 -15.11 -6.57
N GLY A 94 2.27 -15.63 -6.32
CA GLY A 94 3.53 -14.93 -6.48
C GLY A 94 4.54 -15.73 -7.28
N SER A 95 5.27 -15.09 -8.18
CA SER A 95 6.37 -15.72 -8.91
C SER A 95 7.50 -14.72 -9.15
N LEU A 96 8.74 -15.23 -9.19
CA LEU A 96 9.91 -14.44 -9.54
C LEU A 96 10.13 -14.47 -11.06
N LEU A 97 10.11 -13.29 -11.67
CA LEU A 97 10.46 -13.10 -13.08
C LEU A 97 11.94 -12.74 -13.17
N GLU A 98 12.81 -13.75 -13.12
CA GLU A 98 14.27 -13.57 -13.09
C GLU A 98 14.81 -12.80 -14.30
N ARG A 99 14.23 -13.02 -15.48
CA ARG A 99 14.61 -12.34 -16.73
C ARG A 99 14.18 -10.87 -16.79
N LEU A 100 13.41 -10.38 -15.82
CA LEU A 100 12.91 -9.01 -15.75
C LEU A 100 13.44 -8.33 -14.49
N ASN A 101 14.77 -8.25 -14.37
CA ASN A 101 15.47 -7.56 -13.28
C ASN A 101 14.96 -7.95 -11.89
N SER A 102 14.79 -9.26 -11.65
CA SER A 102 14.35 -9.79 -10.35
C SER A 102 13.02 -9.19 -9.88
N THR A 103 12.02 -9.19 -10.76
CA THR A 103 10.66 -8.71 -10.44
C THR A 103 9.82 -9.79 -9.79
N ILE A 104 9.24 -9.50 -8.62
CA ILE A 104 8.20 -10.32 -8.01
C ILE A 104 6.87 -9.94 -8.65
N PHE A 105 6.26 -10.88 -9.36
CA PHE A 105 4.94 -10.73 -9.95
C PHE A 105 3.88 -11.34 -9.04
N MET A 106 2.86 -10.54 -8.71
CA MET A 106 1.82 -10.80 -7.72
C MET A 106 0.45 -10.70 -8.37
N GLN A 107 -0.45 -11.63 -8.07
CA GLN A 107 -1.85 -11.56 -8.48
C GLN A 107 -2.77 -12.22 -7.45
N GLY A 108 -4.04 -11.82 -7.45
CA GLY A 108 -5.04 -12.46 -6.60
C GLY A 108 -5.22 -13.95 -6.90
N LYS A 109 -5.59 -14.74 -5.90
CA LYS A 109 -5.97 -16.15 -6.10
C LYS A 109 -7.32 -16.22 -6.80
N LYS A 110 -7.55 -17.30 -7.56
CA LYS A 110 -8.86 -17.55 -8.19
C LYS A 110 -9.98 -17.52 -7.15
N GLY A 111 -10.99 -16.68 -7.35
CA GLY A 111 -12.10 -16.49 -6.41
C GLY A 111 -11.83 -15.48 -5.29
N LEU A 112 -10.58 -14.99 -5.15
CA LEU A 112 -10.16 -13.94 -4.21
C LEU A 112 -9.42 -12.81 -4.96
N ASN A 113 -9.62 -12.67 -6.27
CA ASN A 113 -8.92 -11.71 -7.14
C ASN A 113 -9.58 -10.33 -7.18
N PHE A 114 -10.73 -10.15 -6.55
CA PHE A 114 -11.37 -8.83 -6.48
C PHE A 114 -10.69 -7.93 -5.45
N LEU A 115 -10.06 -6.86 -5.92
CA LEU A 115 -9.71 -5.72 -5.09
C LEU A 115 -10.89 -4.73 -5.14
N VAL A 116 -11.78 -4.86 -4.16
CA VAL A 116 -13.04 -4.10 -4.09
C VAL A 116 -12.79 -2.59 -4.00
N ALA A 117 -13.75 -1.80 -4.45
CA ALA A 117 -13.77 -0.35 -4.32
C ALA A 117 -13.75 0.10 -2.85
N GLU A 118 -13.40 1.36 -2.63
CA GLU A 118 -13.63 1.98 -1.34
C GLU A 118 -15.12 1.99 -0.95
N ALA A 119 -15.37 2.01 0.35
CA ALA A 119 -16.71 2.06 0.91
C ALA A 119 -16.79 3.13 2.00
N ASN A 120 -18.00 3.49 2.39
CA ASN A 120 -18.18 4.37 3.54
C ASN A 120 -17.66 3.73 4.82
N GLY A 121 -17.12 4.55 5.72
CA GLY A 121 -16.81 4.13 7.09
C GLY A 121 -18.08 3.73 7.85
N SER A 122 -17.88 3.09 9.02
CA SER A 122 -18.98 2.55 9.83
C SER A 122 -20.05 3.59 10.19
N ASN A 123 -19.64 4.82 10.50
CA ASN A 123 -20.51 5.98 10.61
C ASN A 123 -20.13 7.02 9.54
N PRO A 124 -20.82 7.08 8.39
CA PRO A 124 -20.45 7.97 7.28
C PRO A 124 -20.46 9.46 7.61
N ARG A 125 -21.07 9.88 8.73
CA ARG A 125 -21.09 11.28 9.17
C ARG A 125 -19.81 11.71 9.90
N ARG A 126 -19.00 10.76 10.35
CA ARG A 126 -17.82 11.00 11.20
C ARG A 126 -16.59 10.24 10.73
N ASP A 127 -16.78 9.03 10.23
CA ASP A 127 -15.72 8.15 9.82
C ASP A 127 -15.38 8.40 8.35
N PRO A 128 -14.08 8.46 8.01
CA PRO A 128 -13.66 8.59 6.63
C PRO A 128 -14.04 7.34 5.82
N ARG A 129 -14.00 7.47 4.49
CA ARG A 129 -14.09 6.31 3.59
C ARG A 129 -12.96 5.32 3.90
N VAL A 130 -13.28 4.04 3.74
CA VAL A 130 -12.37 2.92 3.95
C VAL A 130 -12.05 2.26 2.61
N PRO A 131 -10.77 1.99 2.32
CA PRO A 131 -10.40 1.37 1.06
C PRO A 131 -10.78 -0.10 1.04
N GLY A 132 -11.05 -0.64 -0.14
CA GLY A 132 -10.96 -2.09 -0.33
C GLY A 132 -9.51 -2.53 -0.11
N LYS A 133 -9.30 -3.73 0.45
CA LYS A 133 -7.96 -4.19 0.81
C LYS A 133 -7.76 -5.68 0.61
N GLN A 134 -6.55 -6.05 0.20
CA GLN A 134 -6.06 -7.42 0.22
C GLN A 134 -4.67 -7.47 0.88
N GLN A 135 -4.37 -8.54 1.61
CA GLN A 135 -3.11 -8.66 2.34
C GLN A 135 -2.49 -10.06 2.20
N SER A 136 -1.17 -10.12 2.01
CA SER A 136 -0.35 -11.33 2.13
C SER A 136 0.73 -11.18 3.19
#